data_AF-A0A0E9LQV3-F1
#
_entry.id   AF-A0A0E9LQV3-F1
#
_cell.length_a   1.000
_cell.length_b   1.000
_cell.length_c   1.000
_cell.angle_alpha   90.00
_cell.angle_beta   90.00
_cell.angle_gamma   90.00
#
_symmetry.space_group_name_H-M   'P 1'
#
loop_
_entity.id
_entity.type
_entity.pdbx_description
1 polymer ?
#
loop_
_entity_poly.entity_id
_entity_poly.type
_entity_poly.pdbx_seq_one_letter_code
_entity_poly.pdbx_strand_id
1 'polypeptide(L)'
;MFIFIPGLLWYYSTTLKKQILVGNLAISLLTAMVPYFVVSLEFAMLARVHGAAILSTEACSMAWFWTTGFAFFAFVSNLSREIIKDLEDLKGDQESGCRTLPVEMGEGATKTVVLILNLATVAALWVVFFVVPELKNSGLTLLYFSLFLTLPYLLLSGLVLRAKDNRYYHWASQISKLIMLAGILFVFVARTFF
;
A
#
# COMPACT_ATOMS: atom_id res chain seq x y z
N MET A 1 8.49 18.16 19.29
CA MET A 1 7.89 17.67 18.03
C MET A 1 8.39 18.40 16.79
N PHE A 2 8.37 19.74 16.75
CA PHE A 2 8.74 20.53 15.55
C PHE A 2 10.14 20.29 14.96
N ILE A 3 11.16 19.97 15.77
CA ILE A 3 12.53 19.68 15.28
C ILE A 3 12.73 18.18 15.02
N PHE A 4 11.97 17.34 15.73
CA PHE A 4 12.10 15.89 15.65
C PHE A 4 11.60 15.33 14.33
N ILE A 5 10.48 15.84 13.80
CA ILE A 5 9.92 15.40 12.52
C ILE A 5 10.87 15.75 11.35
N PRO A 6 11.39 16.99 11.22
CA PRO A 6 12.41 17.31 10.22
C PRO A 6 13.70 16.49 10.39
N GLY A 7 14.14 16.24 11.63
CA GLY A 7 15.33 15.42 11.90
C GLY A 7 15.15 13.97 11.44
N LEU A 8 13.98 13.38 11.68
CA LEU A 8 13.63 12.04 11.19
C LEU A 8 13.52 11.99 9.65
N LEU A 9 12.91 13.01 9.04
CA LEU A 9 12.82 13.11 7.57
C LEU A 9 14.20 13.30 6.93
N TRP A 10 15.07 14.08 7.56
CA TRP A 10 16.46 14.25 7.14
C TRP A 10 17.25 12.95 7.27
N TYR A 11 17.12 12.26 8.41
CA TYR A 11 17.77 10.95 8.62
C TYR A 11 17.27 9.93 7.60
N TYR A 12 15.96 9.87 7.36
CA TYR A 12 15.36 9.03 6.33
C TYR A 12 15.95 9.33 4.94
N SER A 13 15.99 10.61 4.54
CA SER A 13 16.49 11.05 3.23
C SER A 13 17.98 10.75 3.03
N THR A 14 18.78 10.92 4.09
CA THR A 14 20.25 10.80 4.00
C THR A 14 20.75 9.37 4.16
N THR A 15 20.05 8.51 4.89
CA THR A 15 20.50 7.15 5.22
C THR A 15 19.56 6.06 4.72
N LEU A 16 18.28 6.08 5.10
CA LEU A 16 17.34 4.99 4.83
C LEU A 16 16.95 4.91 3.34
N LYS A 17 16.80 6.05 2.66
CA LYS A 17 16.52 6.11 1.22
C LYS A 17 17.66 5.51 0.37
N LYS A 18 18.89 5.49 0.90
CA LYS A 18 20.07 4.96 0.19
C LYS A 18 20.28 3.45 0.39
N GLN A 19 19.40 2.79 1.14
CA GLN A 19 19.49 1.36 1.43
C GLN A 19 18.48 0.55 0.59
N ILE A 20 18.93 -0.62 0.14
CA ILE A 20 18.28 -1.48 -0.88
C ILE A 20 16.77 -1.60 -0.74
N LEU A 21 16.29 -1.99 0.44
CA LEU A 21 14.88 -2.29 0.68
C LEU A 21 14.34 -1.68 1.99
N VAL A 22 15.24 -1.35 2.93
CA VAL A 22 14.87 -0.92 4.28
C VAL A 22 14.07 0.39 4.25
N GLY A 23 14.47 1.35 3.41
CA GLY A 23 13.75 2.61 3.25
C GLY A 23 12.32 2.42 2.73
N ASN A 24 12.15 1.53 1.75
CA ASN A 24 10.84 1.25 1.14
C ASN A 24 9.91 0.51 2.11
N LEU A 25 10.45 -0.46 2.85
CA LEU A 25 9.71 -1.14 3.92
C LEU A 25 9.31 -0.17 5.03
N ALA A 26 10.21 0.71 5.45
CA ALA A 26 9.92 1.70 6.49
C ALA A 26 8.80 2.65 6.08
N ILE A 27 8.84 3.27 4.89
CA ILE A 27 7.74 4.14 4.42
C ILE A 27 6.43 3.38 4.34
N SER A 28 6.45 2.17 3.78
CA SER A 28 5.22 1.37 3.63
C SER A 28 4.64 0.97 4.98
N LEU A 29 5.47 0.60 5.95
CA LEU A 29 5.03 0.32 7.32
C LEU A 29 4.41 1.56 7.96
N LEU A 30 5.07 2.72 7.85
CA LEU A 30 4.54 3.99 8.37
C LEU A 30 3.20 4.33 7.73
N THR A 31 3.05 4.11 6.42
CA THR A 31 1.79 4.32 5.68
C THR A 31 0.67 3.42 6.22
N ALA A 32 0.98 2.15 6.47
CA ALA A 32 0.03 1.18 7.00
C ALA A 32 -0.31 1.39 8.48
N MET A 33 0.57 2.03 9.25
CA MET A 33 0.31 2.37 10.65
C MET A 33 -0.70 3.50 10.82
N VAL A 34 -0.93 4.33 9.80
CA VAL A 34 -1.85 5.47 9.91
C VAL A 34 -3.30 5.03 10.25
N PRO A 35 -3.94 4.09 9.53
CA PRO A 35 -5.27 3.61 9.90
C PRO A 35 -5.31 2.96 11.29
N TYR A 36 -4.29 2.16 11.64
CA TYR A 36 -4.16 1.54 12.96
C TYR A 36 -4.15 2.58 14.08
N PHE A 37 -3.38 3.65 13.89
CA PHE A 37 -3.28 4.73 14.86
C PHE A 37 -4.64 5.41 15.09
N VAL A 38 -5.37 5.72 14.01
CA VAL A 38 -6.70 6.33 14.08
C VAL A 38 -7.68 5.46 14.88
N VAL A 39 -7.81 4.19 14.52
CA VAL A 39 -8.74 3.27 15.20
C VAL A 39 -8.34 3.02 16.65
N SER A 40 -7.03 2.92 16.94
CA SER A 40 -6.56 2.78 18.32
C SER A 40 -6.96 3.97 19.21
N LEU A 41 -6.85 5.19 18.69
CA LEU A 41 -7.22 6.40 19.41
C LEU A 41 -8.73 6.52 19.61
N GLU A 42 -9.53 6.19 18.59
CA GLU A 42 -10.99 6.22 18.70
C GLU A 42 -11.49 5.26 19.77
N PHE A 43 -11.04 4.00 19.75
CA PHE A 43 -11.46 3.02 20.77
C PHE A 43 -10.89 3.32 22.16
N ALA A 44 -9.69 3.90 22.26
CA ALA A 44 -9.16 4.36 23.55
C ALA A 44 -10.03 5.49 24.15
N MET A 45 -10.49 6.43 23.33
CA MET A 45 -11.38 7.50 23.75
C MET A 45 -12.78 6.98 24.13
N LEU A 46 -13.34 6.09 23.32
CA LEU A 46 -14.63 5.46 23.61
C LEU A 46 -14.58 4.65 24.91
N ALA A 47 -13.53 3.87 25.13
CA ALA A 47 -13.33 3.11 26.36
C ALA A 47 -13.20 4.02 27.59
N ARG A 48 -12.62 5.21 27.43
CA ARG A 48 -12.50 6.20 28.50
C ARG A 48 -13.86 6.82 28.88
N VAL A 49 -14.73 7.08 27.91
CA VAL A 49 -16.03 7.74 28.14
C VAL A 49 -17.11 6.75 28.59
N HIS A 50 -17.17 5.57 27.98
CA HIS A 50 -18.24 4.60 28.16
C HIS A 50 -17.81 3.33 28.92
N GLY A 51 -16.53 3.24 29.29
CA GLY A 51 -15.96 2.09 30.00
C GLY A 51 -15.34 1.04 29.08
N ALA A 52 -14.52 0.17 29.66
CA ALA A 52 -13.74 -0.84 28.94
C ALA A 52 -14.59 -1.90 28.20
N ALA A 53 -15.88 -2.03 28.54
CA ALA A 53 -16.81 -2.96 27.88
C ALA A 53 -16.97 -2.70 26.37
N ILE A 54 -16.70 -1.48 25.88
CA ILE A 54 -16.70 -1.19 24.44
C ILE A 54 -15.63 -2.02 23.70
N LEU A 55 -14.49 -2.31 24.32
CA LEU A 55 -13.39 -3.01 23.67
C LEU A 55 -13.74 -4.46 23.34
N SER A 56 -14.69 -5.06 24.04
CA SER A 56 -15.20 -6.42 23.80
C SER A 56 -16.41 -6.48 22.86
N THR A 57 -16.84 -5.35 22.29
CA THR A 57 -17.99 -5.34 21.37
C THR A 57 -17.64 -5.90 20.00
N GLU A 58 -18.65 -6.42 19.30
CA GLU A 58 -18.53 -6.84 17.89
C GLU A 58 -18.11 -5.66 17.00
N ALA A 59 -18.59 -4.45 17.29
CA ALA A 59 -18.20 -3.23 16.57
C ALA A 59 -16.67 -2.96 16.64
N CYS A 60 -16.06 -3.16 17.81
CA CYS A 60 -14.60 -3.06 17.98
C CYS A 60 -13.87 -4.09 17.11
N SER A 61 -14.32 -5.35 17.16
CA SER A 61 -13.73 -6.44 16.39
C SER A 61 -13.84 -6.21 14.88
N MET A 62 -15.00 -5.73 14.40
CA MET A 62 -15.23 -5.37 13.01
C MET A 62 -14.34 -4.20 12.57
N ALA A 63 -14.24 -3.14 13.36
CA ALA A 63 -13.38 -2.02 13.05
C ALA A 63 -11.91 -2.46 12.88
N TRP A 64 -11.40 -3.31 13.77
CA TRP A 64 -10.06 -3.87 13.65
C TRP A 64 -9.88 -4.76 12.42
N PHE A 65 -10.87 -5.59 12.09
CA PHE A 65 -10.83 -6.43 10.90
C PHE A 65 -10.68 -5.61 9.61
N TRP A 66 -11.55 -4.62 9.41
CA TRP A 66 -11.50 -3.77 8.22
C TRP A 66 -10.25 -2.90 8.18
N THR A 67 -9.86 -2.33 9.32
CA THR A 67 -8.62 -1.53 9.43
C THR A 67 -7.39 -2.34 9.07
N THR A 68 -7.33 -3.60 9.51
CA THR A 68 -6.24 -4.51 9.14
C THR A 68 -6.20 -4.75 7.64
N GLY A 69 -7.34 -4.96 7.00
CA GLY A 69 -7.44 -5.12 5.55
C GLY A 69 -6.93 -3.88 4.79
N PHE A 70 -7.41 -2.69 5.16
CA PHE A 70 -6.96 -1.43 4.53
C PHE A 70 -5.48 -1.14 4.78
N ALA A 71 -4.99 -1.36 6.00
CA ALA A 71 -3.59 -1.16 6.34
C ALA A 71 -2.66 -2.11 5.59
N PHE A 72 -3.02 -3.39 5.49
CA PHE A 72 -2.26 -4.36 4.70
C PHE A 72 -2.24 -4.00 3.22
N PHE A 73 -3.38 -3.60 2.65
CA PHE A 73 -3.44 -3.11 1.28
C PHE A 73 -2.56 -1.87 1.08
N ALA A 74 -2.63 -0.89 1.99
CA ALA A 74 -1.80 0.32 1.95
C ALA A 74 -0.31 -0.01 2.04
N PHE A 75 0.08 -0.96 2.88
CA PHE A 75 1.45 -1.45 3.00
C PHE A 75 1.97 -1.99 1.66
N VAL A 76 1.29 -2.99 1.10
CA VAL A 76 1.79 -3.70 -0.09
C VAL A 76 1.74 -2.80 -1.34
N SER A 77 0.65 -2.03 -1.50
CA SER A 77 0.52 -1.10 -2.63
C SER A 77 1.56 0.03 -2.60
N ASN A 78 1.83 0.59 -1.42
CA ASN A 78 2.89 1.59 -1.28
C ASN A 78 4.28 0.98 -1.49
N LEU A 79 4.53 -0.24 -1.01
CA LEU A 79 5.81 -0.93 -1.22
C LEU A 79 6.09 -1.16 -2.70
N SER A 80 5.10 -1.67 -3.45
CA SER A 80 5.19 -1.82 -4.90
C SER A 80 5.47 -0.47 -5.58
N ARG A 81 4.77 0.60 -5.16
CA ARG A 81 4.97 1.95 -5.71
C ARG A 81 6.39 2.48 -5.48
N GLU A 82 6.94 2.37 -4.27
CA GLU A 82 8.28 2.88 -4.00
C GLU A 82 9.33 2.09 -4.82
N ILE A 83 9.18 0.78 -4.99
CA ILE A 83 10.07 0.00 -5.88
C ILE A 83 9.94 0.44 -7.35
N ILE A 84 8.71 0.76 -7.81
CA ILE A 84 8.50 1.30 -9.17
C ILE A 84 9.16 2.69 -9.32
N LYS A 85 9.14 3.53 -8.28
CA LYS A 85 9.87 4.81 -8.31
C LYS A 85 11.37 4.60 -8.33
N ASP A 86 11.91 3.64 -7.60
CA ASP A 86 13.34 3.33 -7.67
C ASP A 86 13.75 2.90 -9.10
N LEU A 87 12.85 2.19 -9.82
CA LEU A 87 13.04 1.87 -11.24
C LEU A 87 12.99 3.13 -12.14
N GLU A 88 12.15 4.10 -11.79
CA GLU A 88 12.06 5.42 -12.44
C GLU A 88 13.37 6.22 -12.23
N ASP A 89 13.91 6.20 -11.01
CA ASP A 89 15.06 7.01 -10.60
C ASP A 89 16.43 6.31 -10.81
N LEU A 90 16.44 5.11 -11.41
CA LEU A 90 17.62 4.23 -11.53
C LEU A 90 18.91 4.94 -11.98
N LYS A 91 18.84 5.78 -13.03
CA LYS A 91 20.03 6.48 -13.54
C LYS A 91 20.58 7.50 -12.54
N GLY A 92 19.69 8.27 -11.90
CA GLY A 92 20.08 9.27 -10.91
C GLY A 92 20.61 8.64 -9.62
N ASP A 93 20.06 7.48 -9.24
CA ASP A 93 20.53 6.71 -8.09
C ASP A 93 21.92 6.10 -8.33
N GLN A 94 22.21 5.63 -9.54
CA GLN A 94 23.55 5.15 -9.92
C GLN A 94 24.60 6.26 -9.83
N GLU A 95 24.30 7.44 -10.35
CA GLU A 95 25.22 8.60 -10.31
C GLU A 95 25.42 9.13 -8.88
N SER A 96 24.41 9.00 -8.03
CA SER A 96 24.44 9.46 -6.63
C SER A 96 25.06 8.44 -5.65
N GLY A 97 25.45 7.26 -6.13
CA GLY A 97 25.98 6.18 -5.30
C GLY A 97 24.94 5.56 -4.35
N CYS A 98 23.65 5.68 -4.67
CA CYS A 98 22.57 5.05 -3.92
C CYS A 98 22.56 3.54 -4.19
N ARG A 99 22.28 2.73 -3.16
CA ARG A 99 22.21 1.27 -3.28
C ARG A 99 20.75 0.84 -3.24
N THR A 100 19.97 1.18 -4.25
CA THR A 100 18.55 0.78 -4.35
C THR A 100 18.40 -0.61 -4.98
N LEU A 101 17.22 -1.23 -4.85
CA LEU A 101 16.89 -2.53 -5.44
C LEU A 101 17.29 -2.66 -6.93
N PRO A 102 16.90 -1.74 -7.83
CA PRO A 102 17.25 -1.86 -9.24
C PRO A 102 18.72 -1.55 -9.55
N VAL A 103 19.44 -0.85 -8.66
CA VAL A 103 20.89 -0.65 -8.79
C VAL A 103 21.65 -1.94 -8.49
N GLU A 104 21.29 -2.65 -7.41
CA GLU A 104 22.03 -3.83 -6.94
C GLU A 104 21.59 -5.14 -7.64
N MET A 105 20.28 -5.33 -7.87
CA MET A 105 19.75 -6.54 -8.51
C MET A 105 19.53 -6.39 -10.02
N GLY A 106 19.66 -5.17 -10.54
CA GLY A 106 19.35 -4.82 -11.92
C GLY A 106 17.87 -4.60 -12.19
N GLU A 107 17.59 -3.93 -13.31
CA GLU A 107 16.25 -3.55 -13.75
C GLU A 107 15.33 -4.77 -13.94
N GLY A 108 15.83 -5.82 -14.60
CA GLY A 108 15.04 -7.01 -14.93
C GLY A 108 14.54 -7.77 -13.70
N ALA A 109 15.42 -8.05 -12.73
CA ALA A 109 15.04 -8.73 -11.50
C ALA A 109 14.06 -7.89 -10.66
N THR A 110 14.25 -6.58 -10.62
CA THR A 110 13.37 -5.66 -9.89
C THR A 110 11.98 -5.59 -10.51
N LYS A 111 11.85 -5.62 -11.84
CA LYS A 111 10.54 -5.79 -12.52
C LYS A 111 9.85 -7.07 -12.04
N THR A 112 10.57 -8.18 -11.96
CA THR A 112 10.00 -9.46 -11.49
C THR A 112 9.50 -9.35 -10.05
N VAL A 113 10.24 -8.69 -9.16
CA VAL A 113 9.78 -8.43 -7.77
C VAL A 113 8.47 -7.64 -7.76
N VAL A 114 8.39 -6.55 -8.52
CA VAL A 114 7.16 -5.73 -8.62
C VAL A 114 5.98 -6.56 -9.14
N LEU A 115 6.20 -7.41 -10.15
CA LEU A 115 5.15 -8.25 -10.71
C LEU A 115 4.65 -9.31 -9.73
N ILE A 116 5.56 -9.94 -8.98
CA ILE A 116 5.20 -10.90 -7.93
C ILE A 116 4.38 -10.18 -6.85
N LEU A 117 4.81 -8.99 -6.41
CA LEU A 117 4.06 -8.20 -5.42
C LEU A 117 2.67 -7.81 -5.92
N ASN A 118 2.55 -7.34 -7.16
CA ASN A 118 1.26 -6.97 -7.75
C ASN A 118 0.33 -8.18 -7.88
N LEU A 119 0.83 -9.32 -8.37
CA LEU A 119 0.06 -10.56 -8.47
C LEU A 119 -0.36 -11.08 -7.09
N ALA A 120 0.54 -11.07 -6.11
CA ALA A 120 0.22 -11.44 -4.74
C ALA A 120 -0.85 -10.53 -4.13
N THR A 121 -0.80 -9.22 -4.43
CA THR A 121 -1.83 -8.26 -3.97
C THR A 121 -3.19 -8.57 -4.58
N VAL A 122 -3.25 -8.78 -5.90
CA VAL A 122 -4.50 -9.15 -6.58
C VAL A 122 -5.04 -10.48 -6.04
N ALA A 123 -4.18 -11.48 -5.86
CA ALA A 123 -4.57 -12.76 -5.28
C ALA A 123 -5.15 -12.59 -3.86
N ALA A 124 -4.48 -11.80 -3.00
CA ALA A 124 -4.97 -11.50 -1.66
C ALA A 124 -6.34 -10.81 -1.66
N LEU A 125 -6.56 -9.84 -2.57
CA LEU A 125 -7.87 -9.18 -2.72
C LEU A 125 -8.97 -10.19 -3.08
N TRP A 126 -8.71 -11.09 -4.02
CA TRP A 126 -9.70 -12.10 -4.43
C TRP A 126 -9.92 -13.17 -3.36
N VAL A 127 -8.88 -13.57 -2.62
CA VAL A 127 -9.03 -14.45 -1.45
C VAL A 127 -9.97 -13.82 -0.42
N VAL A 128 -9.74 -12.54 -0.07
CA VAL A 128 -10.61 -11.80 0.85
C VAL A 128 -12.04 -11.71 0.31
N PHE A 129 -12.21 -11.42 -0.98
CA PHE A 129 -13.53 -11.39 -1.62
C PHE A 129 -14.30 -12.71 -1.47
N PHE A 130 -13.64 -13.86 -1.62
CA PHE A 130 -14.31 -15.16 -1.52
C PHE A 130 -14.53 -15.64 -0.09
N VAL A 131 -13.66 -15.25 0.84
CA VAL A 131 -13.73 -15.67 2.26
C VAL A 131 -14.74 -14.84 3.04
N VAL A 132 -14.90 -13.56 2.73
CA VAL A 132 -15.81 -12.64 3.44
C VAL A 132 -17.20 -12.66 2.78
N PRO A 133 -18.24 -13.23 3.43
CA PRO A 133 -19.56 -13.41 2.81
C PRO A 133 -20.22 -12.11 2.36
N GLU A 134 -20.03 -11.03 3.11
CA GLU A 134 -20.55 -9.70 2.84
C GLU A 134 -20.02 -9.17 1.50
N LEU A 135 -18.72 -9.36 1.25
CA LEU A 135 -18.07 -8.97 0.00
C LEU A 135 -18.57 -9.84 -1.17
N LYS A 136 -18.57 -11.17 -0.98
CA LYS A 136 -18.91 -12.14 -2.02
C LYS A 136 -20.33 -11.95 -2.57
N ASN A 137 -21.29 -11.65 -1.69
CA ASN A 137 -22.69 -11.52 -2.06
C ASN A 137 -23.03 -10.14 -2.68
N SER A 138 -22.08 -9.20 -2.66
CA SER A 138 -22.26 -7.87 -3.21
C SER A 138 -21.77 -7.78 -4.66
N GLY A 139 -22.72 -7.72 -5.60
CA GLY A 139 -22.41 -7.48 -7.02
C GLY A 139 -21.66 -6.15 -7.26
N LEU A 140 -21.91 -5.15 -6.41
CA LEU A 140 -21.20 -3.87 -6.46
C LEU A 140 -19.72 -4.02 -6.07
N THR A 141 -19.43 -4.85 -5.06
CA THR A 141 -18.04 -5.18 -4.68
C THR A 141 -17.32 -5.94 -5.79
N LEU A 142 -17.99 -6.92 -6.39
CA LEU A 142 -17.43 -7.67 -7.52
C LEU A 142 -17.04 -6.74 -8.66
N LEU A 143 -17.94 -5.83 -9.03
CA LEU A 143 -17.69 -4.82 -10.06
C LEU A 143 -16.52 -3.90 -9.68
N TYR A 144 -16.49 -3.44 -8.42
CA TYR A 144 -15.46 -2.55 -7.91
C TYR A 144 -14.06 -3.22 -7.94
N PHE A 145 -13.94 -4.42 -7.37
CA PHE A 145 -12.69 -5.18 -7.32
C PHE A 145 -12.19 -5.51 -8.73
N SER A 146 -13.09 -5.81 -9.65
CA SER A 146 -12.73 -6.11 -11.04
C SER A 146 -12.23 -4.87 -11.78
N LEU A 147 -12.99 -3.77 -11.74
CA LEU A 147 -12.73 -2.59 -12.57
C LEU A 147 -11.72 -1.61 -11.98
N PHE A 148 -11.74 -1.39 -10.66
CA PHE A 148 -10.94 -0.34 -10.02
C PHE A 148 -9.69 -0.85 -9.30
N LEU A 149 -9.58 -2.16 -9.07
CA LEU A 149 -8.39 -2.76 -8.48
C LEU A 149 -7.69 -3.72 -9.46
N THR A 150 -8.38 -4.79 -9.87
CA THR A 150 -7.77 -5.85 -10.69
C THR A 150 -7.32 -5.33 -12.06
N LEU A 151 -8.21 -4.69 -12.82
CA LEU A 151 -7.87 -4.18 -14.14
C LEU A 151 -6.70 -3.16 -14.10
N PRO A 152 -6.70 -2.14 -13.21
CA PRO A 152 -5.55 -1.27 -13.02
C PRO A 152 -4.26 -1.99 -12.63
N TYR A 153 -4.30 -3.01 -11.76
CA TYR A 153 -3.11 -3.80 -11.43
C TYR A 153 -2.58 -4.59 -12.63
N LEU A 154 -3.45 -5.10 -13.51
CA LEU A 154 -3.05 -5.74 -14.76
C LEU A 154 -2.40 -4.73 -15.72
N LEU A 155 -2.97 -3.54 -15.85
CA LEU A 155 -2.39 -2.44 -16.64
C LEU A 155 -1.02 -2.02 -16.09
N LEU A 156 -0.91 -1.86 -14.78
CA LEU A 156 0.34 -1.54 -14.09
C LEU A 156 1.41 -2.60 -14.39
N SER A 157 1.06 -3.87 -14.24
CA SER A 157 1.96 -5.00 -14.51
C SER A 157 2.39 -5.05 -15.97
N GLY A 158 1.47 -4.79 -16.90
CA GLY A 158 1.77 -4.67 -18.33
C GLY A 158 2.70 -3.51 -18.67
N LEU A 159 2.55 -2.36 -18.01
CA LEU A 159 3.46 -1.22 -18.18
C LEU A 159 4.86 -1.52 -17.67
N VAL A 160 4.98 -2.09 -16.46
CA VAL A 160 6.27 -2.44 -15.85
C VAL A 160 7.02 -3.47 -16.70
N LEU A 161 6.33 -4.49 -17.21
CA LEU A 161 6.90 -5.49 -18.11
C LEU A 161 7.44 -4.89 -19.42
N ARG A 162 6.71 -3.94 -20.00
CA ARG A 162 7.05 -3.32 -21.29
C ARG A 162 7.95 -2.09 -21.16
N ALA A 163 8.25 -1.66 -19.94
CA ALA A 163 9.05 -0.47 -19.70
C ALA A 163 10.45 -0.64 -20.31
N LYS A 164 10.79 0.27 -21.23
CA LYS A 164 12.14 0.40 -21.81
C LYS A 164 12.77 1.76 -21.53
N ASP A 165 11.92 2.73 -21.18
CA ASP A 165 12.30 4.11 -20.91
C ASP A 165 11.66 4.59 -19.61
N ASN A 166 12.25 5.62 -19.03
CA ASN A 166 11.82 6.21 -17.76
C ASN A 166 10.34 6.66 -17.78
N ARG A 167 9.83 7.08 -18.94
CA ARG A 167 8.42 7.48 -19.13
C ARG A 167 7.43 6.37 -18.76
N TYR A 168 7.77 5.10 -19.00
CA TYR A 168 6.89 3.99 -18.63
C TYR A 168 6.82 3.80 -17.11
N TYR A 169 7.94 3.98 -16.41
CA TYR A 169 7.96 3.93 -14.95
C TYR A 169 7.23 5.10 -14.32
N HIS A 170 7.36 6.30 -14.90
CA HIS A 170 6.55 7.44 -14.48
C HIS A 170 5.05 7.13 -14.57
N TRP A 171 4.58 6.60 -15.71
CA TRP A 171 3.18 6.19 -15.84
C TRP A 171 2.78 5.07 -14.88
N ALA A 172 3.64 4.08 -14.66
CA ALA A 172 3.41 3.02 -13.67
C ALA A 172 3.30 3.59 -12.23
N SER A 173 4.13 4.58 -11.89
CA SER A 173 4.10 5.31 -10.62
C SER A 173 2.79 6.11 -10.46
N GLN A 174 2.26 6.71 -11.53
CA GLN A 174 0.95 7.37 -11.47
C GLN A 174 -0.22 6.39 -11.36
N ILE A 175 -0.20 5.28 -12.11
CA ILE A 175 -1.26 4.26 -12.02
C ILE A 175 -1.27 3.60 -10.64
N SER A 176 -0.11 3.30 -10.06
CA SER A 176 -0.06 2.77 -8.69
C SER A 176 -0.62 3.75 -7.66
N LYS A 177 -0.43 5.07 -7.81
CA LYS A 177 -1.13 6.07 -6.98
C LYS A 177 -2.65 6.02 -7.18
N LEU A 178 -3.12 5.87 -8.41
CA LEU A 178 -4.55 5.74 -8.70
C LEU A 178 -5.15 4.48 -8.06
N ILE A 179 -4.41 3.37 -8.09
CA ILE A 179 -4.79 2.12 -7.41
C ILE A 179 -4.88 2.32 -5.90
N MET A 180 -3.90 3.01 -5.29
CA MET A 180 -3.95 3.33 -3.86
C MET A 180 -5.18 4.17 -3.53
N LEU A 181 -5.47 5.19 -4.35
CA LEU A 181 -6.67 6.02 -4.19
C LEU A 181 -7.95 5.20 -4.31
N ALA A 182 -8.06 4.34 -5.31
CA ALA A 182 -9.18 3.42 -5.47
C ALA A 182 -9.33 2.49 -4.25
N GLY A 183 -8.23 1.95 -3.72
CA GLY A 183 -8.25 1.16 -2.50
C GLY A 183 -8.79 1.94 -1.29
N ILE A 184 -8.46 3.22 -1.15
CA ILE A 184 -9.03 4.07 -0.08
C ILE A 184 -10.52 4.33 -0.33
N LEU A 185 -10.90 4.66 -1.57
CA LEU A 185 -12.28 4.94 -1.96
C LEU A 185 -13.21 3.72 -1.83
N PHE A 186 -12.64 2.51 -1.74
CA PHE A 186 -13.42 1.31 -1.42
C PHE A 186 -14.16 1.42 -0.08
N VAL A 187 -13.72 2.29 0.85
CA VAL A 187 -14.45 2.56 2.10
C VAL A 187 -15.92 2.94 1.87
N PHE A 188 -16.25 3.62 0.77
CA PHE A 188 -17.63 4.00 0.44
C PHE A 188 -18.48 2.79 0.06
N VAL A 189 -17.87 1.78 -0.56
CA VAL A 189 -18.52 0.49 -0.84
C VAL A 189 -18.63 -0.31 0.44
N ALA A 190 -17.54 -0.40 1.20
CA ALA A 190 -17.49 -1.13 2.47
C ALA A 190 -18.53 -0.63 3.47
N ARG A 191 -18.82 0.69 3.47
CA ARG A 191 -19.88 1.29 4.28
C ARG A 191 -21.26 0.65 4.06
N THR A 192 -21.56 0.12 2.87
CA THR A 192 -22.87 -0.50 2.59
C THR A 192 -23.11 -1.80 3.36
N PHE A 193 -22.09 -2.34 4.02
CA PHE A 193 -22.18 -3.53 4.87
C PHE A 193 -22.45 -3.23 6.35
N PHE A 194 -22.52 -1.95 6.71
CA PHE A 194 -22.77 -1.45 8.07
C PHE A 194 -23.99 -0.54 8.08
#